data_AF-A0AAX0RX39-F1
#
_entry.id   AF-A0AAX0RX39-F1
#
_cell.length_a   1.000
_cell.length_b   1.000
_cell.length_c   1.000
_cell.angle_alpha   90.00
_cell.angle_beta   90.00
_cell.angle_gamma   90.00
#
_symmetry.space_group_name_H-M   'P 1'
#
loop_
_entity.id
_entity.type
_entity.pdbx_description
1 polymer ?
#
loop_
_entity_poly.entity_id
_entity_poly.type
_entity_poly.pdbx_seq_one_letter_code
_entity_poly.pdbx_strand_id
1 'polypeptide(L)'
;MTKIFIDAGHGGSDPGAVGNRLQEKALTLRIATKIKSLLEEYKDVSIKMSRTGDNYPSLSARTKAANEWAADIFLSIHINAGGGTGYEDYIYTSASVKAKEYQSIIHAEIIKLIDTD
;
A
#
# COMPACT_ATOMS: atom_id res chain seq x y z
N MET A 1 2.69 -7.82 19.26
CA MET A 1 3.01 -8.01 17.84
C MET A 1 2.02 -7.22 17.01
N THR A 2 2.48 -6.18 16.32
CA THR A 2 1.68 -5.36 15.40
C THR A 2 1.59 -6.04 14.05
N LYS A 3 0.36 -6.24 13.56
CA LYS A 3 0.07 -6.88 12.27
C LYS A 3 -0.23 -5.83 11.20
N ILE A 4 0.63 -5.76 10.19
CA ILE A 4 0.46 -4.83 9.06
C ILE A 4 0.13 -5.64 7.83
N PHE A 5 -1.07 -5.40 7.28
CA PHE A 5 -1.50 -6.01 6.03
C PHE A 5 -1.17 -5.05 4.88
N ILE A 6 -0.29 -5.46 3.98
CA ILE A 6 0.12 -4.66 2.83
C ILE A 6 -0.61 -5.15 1.59
N ASP A 7 -1.41 -4.27 1.00
CA ASP A 7 -2.12 -4.53 -0.23
C ASP A 7 -1.36 -3.97 -1.44
N ALA A 8 -0.89 -4.85 -2.33
CA ALA A 8 -0.32 -4.44 -3.60
C ALA A 8 -1.46 -4.24 -4.63
N GLY A 9 -1.80 -3.00 -4.96
CA GLY A 9 -2.89 -2.65 -5.87
C GLY A 9 -2.84 -3.40 -7.20
N HIS A 10 -4.02 -3.64 -7.80
CA HIS A 10 -4.18 -4.34 -9.09
C HIS A 10 -3.60 -5.77 -9.10
N GLY A 11 -3.25 -6.31 -10.27
CA GLY A 11 -2.61 -7.63 -10.45
C GLY A 11 -3.34 -8.51 -11.46
N GLY A 12 -2.64 -9.52 -12.01
CA GLY A 12 -3.19 -10.45 -12.99
C GLY A 12 -3.74 -9.73 -14.23
N SER A 13 -5.04 -9.91 -14.49
CA SER A 13 -5.75 -9.30 -15.63
C SER A 13 -5.98 -7.79 -15.50
N ASP A 14 -5.80 -7.23 -14.31
CA ASP A 14 -5.93 -5.78 -14.05
C ASP A 14 -4.53 -5.16 -14.01
N PRO A 15 -4.10 -4.43 -15.04
CA PRO A 15 -2.78 -3.79 -15.07
C PRO A 15 -2.70 -2.53 -14.19
N GLY A 16 -3.84 -1.96 -13.78
CA GLY A 16 -3.93 -0.59 -13.28
C GLY A 16 -3.54 0.43 -14.35
N ALA A 17 -2.97 1.56 -13.92
CA ALA A 17 -2.42 2.56 -14.81
C ALA A 17 -1.28 2.01 -15.68
N VAL A 18 -1.25 2.40 -16.95
CA VAL A 18 -0.22 2.02 -17.92
C VAL A 18 0.34 3.26 -18.59
N GLY A 19 1.67 3.40 -18.57
CA GLY A 19 2.38 4.52 -19.18
C GLY A 19 3.87 4.24 -19.23
N ASN A 20 4.59 4.79 -20.22
CA ASN A 20 6.04 4.60 -20.36
C ASN A 20 6.50 3.13 -20.36
N ARG A 21 5.67 2.21 -20.90
CA ARG A 21 5.86 0.74 -20.84
C ARG A 21 5.90 0.14 -19.43
N LEU A 22 5.53 0.92 -18.42
CA LEU A 22 5.34 0.49 -17.05
C LEU A 22 3.86 0.18 -16.80
N GLN A 23 3.61 -0.77 -15.92
CA GLN A 23 2.28 -1.13 -15.45
C GLN A 23 2.25 -0.95 -13.94
N GLU A 24 1.21 -0.29 -13.45
CA GLU A 24 1.01 -0.04 -12.02
C GLU A 24 1.11 -1.33 -11.21
N LYS A 25 0.43 -2.42 -11.64
CA LYS A 25 0.47 -3.72 -10.95
C LYS A 25 1.88 -4.25 -10.68
N ALA A 26 2.82 -3.99 -11.57
CA ALA A 26 4.19 -4.47 -11.43
C ALA A 26 4.97 -3.60 -10.44
N LEU A 27 4.75 -2.28 -10.48
CA LEU A 27 5.38 -1.33 -9.58
C LEU A 27 4.84 -1.44 -8.15
N THR A 28 3.51 -1.55 -7.98
CA THR A 28 2.88 -1.70 -6.67
C THR A 28 3.35 -2.99 -5.98
N LEU A 29 3.51 -4.09 -6.72
CA LEU A 29 4.09 -5.32 -6.17
C LEU A 29 5.53 -5.11 -5.68
N ARG A 30 6.37 -4.47 -6.50
CA ARG A 30 7.77 -4.19 -6.15
C ARG A 30 7.89 -3.30 -4.91
N ILE A 31 7.10 -2.23 -4.85
CA ILE A 31 7.07 -1.31 -3.70
C ILE A 31 6.59 -2.05 -2.46
N ALA A 32 5.46 -2.76 -2.54
CA ALA A 32 4.90 -3.51 -1.42
C ALA A 32 5.85 -4.59 -0.89
N THR A 33 6.54 -5.32 -1.77
CA THR A 33 7.58 -6.29 -1.37
C THR A 33 8.77 -5.61 -0.69
N LYS A 34 9.21 -4.44 -1.17
CA LYS A 34 10.30 -3.69 -0.52
C LYS A 34 9.89 -3.18 0.86
N ILE A 35 8.67 -2.64 1.01
CA ILE A 35 8.12 -2.21 2.30
C ILE A 35 8.06 -3.42 3.26
N LYS A 36 7.53 -4.56 2.82
CA LYS A 36 7.50 -5.80 3.62
C LYS A 36 8.90 -6.16 4.13
N SER A 37 9.88 -6.22 3.23
CA SER A 37 11.25 -6.59 3.59
C SER A 37 11.85 -5.66 4.64
N LEU A 38 11.61 -4.34 4.55
CA LEU A 38 12.12 -3.36 5.51
C LEU A 38 11.38 -3.45 6.85
N LEU A 39 10.07 -3.66 6.83
CA LEU A 39 9.27 -3.75 8.06
C LEU A 39 9.52 -5.06 8.84
N GLU A 40 9.89 -6.14 8.15
CA GLU A 40 10.27 -7.41 8.79
C GLU A 40 11.59 -7.34 9.58
N GLU A 41 12.38 -6.27 9.42
CA GLU A 41 13.57 -6.03 10.23
C GLU A 41 13.23 -5.55 11.65
N TYR A 42 12.01 -5.06 11.88
CA TYR A 42 11.56 -4.60 13.19
C TYR A 42 11.09 -5.76 14.07
N LYS A 43 11.43 -5.69 15.36
CA LYS A 43 10.89 -6.61 16.37
C LYS A 43 9.40 -6.37 16.56
N ASP A 44 8.67 -7.44 16.89
CA ASP A 44 7.24 -7.42 17.18
C ASP A 44 6.35 -6.90 16.03
N VAL A 45 6.82 -7.00 14.78
CA VAL A 45 6.02 -6.72 13.58
C VAL A 45 5.78 -8.01 12.81
N SER A 46 4.56 -8.19 12.32
CA SER A 46 4.20 -9.27 11.40
C SER A 46 3.55 -8.67 10.16
N ILE A 47 3.97 -9.14 8.98
CA ILE A 47 3.49 -8.63 7.69
C ILE A 47 2.76 -9.73 6.93
N LYS A 48 1.59 -9.40 6.37
CA LYS A 48 0.88 -10.24 5.39
C LYS A 48 0.56 -9.41 4.16
N MET A 49 0.65 -10.00 2.98
CA MET A 49 0.37 -9.30 1.72
C MET A 49 -0.92 -9.81 1.08
N SER A 50 -1.62 -8.95 0.34
CA SER A 50 -2.79 -9.36 -0.48
C SER A 50 -2.40 -10.26 -1.65
N ARG A 51 -1.19 -10.08 -2.18
CA ARG A 51 -0.56 -10.92 -3.21
C ARG A 51 0.96 -10.85 -3.10
N THR A 52 1.62 -11.94 -3.46
CA THR A 52 3.09 -12.05 -3.52
C THR A 52 3.60 -12.32 -4.94
N GLY A 53 2.68 -12.39 -5.91
CA GLY A 53 2.96 -12.55 -7.34
C GLY A 53 1.99 -11.74 -8.20
N ASP A 54 2.02 -11.99 -9.51
CA ASP A 54 1.11 -11.36 -10.47
C ASP A 54 -0.22 -12.12 -10.58
N ASN A 55 -1.01 -12.07 -9.50
CA ASN A 55 -2.38 -12.57 -9.45
C ASN A 55 -3.35 -11.44 -9.15
N TYR A 56 -4.62 -11.61 -9.51
CA TYR A 56 -5.68 -10.62 -9.27
C TYR A 56 -6.50 -10.97 -8.02
N PRO A 57 -6.24 -10.35 -6.85
CA PRO A 57 -7.17 -10.40 -5.74
C PRO A 57 -8.28 -9.36 -5.94
N SER A 58 -9.54 -9.79 -5.83
CA SER A 58 -10.68 -8.86 -5.85
C SER A 58 -10.62 -7.90 -4.65
N LEU A 59 -11.26 -6.74 -4.77
CA LEU A 59 -11.34 -5.77 -3.66
C LEU A 59 -11.89 -6.40 -2.37
N SER A 60 -12.91 -7.25 -2.49
CA SER A 60 -13.49 -7.97 -1.34
C SER A 60 -12.54 -9.01 -0.75
N ALA A 61 -11.74 -9.69 -1.57
CA ALA A 61 -10.77 -10.67 -1.07
C ALA A 61 -9.65 -9.99 -0.27
N ARG A 62 -9.19 -8.81 -0.71
CA ARG A 62 -8.16 -8.01 -0.03
C ARG A 62 -8.60 -7.65 1.40
N THR A 63 -9.79 -7.06 1.54
CA THR A 63 -10.32 -6.63 2.83
C THR A 63 -10.72 -7.80 3.73
N LYS A 64 -11.31 -8.86 3.16
CA LYS A 64 -11.62 -10.11 3.89
C LYS A 64 -10.36 -10.74 4.49
N ALA A 65 -9.28 -10.87 3.70
CA ALA A 65 -8.03 -11.46 4.16
C ALA A 65 -7.36 -10.64 5.29
N ALA A 66 -7.47 -9.31 5.24
CA ALA A 66 -6.97 -8.43 6.30
C ALA A 66 -7.79 -8.56 7.59
N ASN A 67 -9.12 -8.57 7.48
CA ASN A 67 -10.03 -8.70 8.60
C ASN A 67 -9.91 -10.08 9.29
N GLU A 68 -9.87 -11.17 8.51
CA GLU A 68 -9.72 -12.53 9.05
C GLU A 68 -8.38 -12.73 9.76
N TRP A 69 -7.34 -12.02 9.32
CA TRP A 69 -6.04 -12.04 9.99
C TRP A 69 -5.97 -11.13 11.23
N ALA A 70 -7.00 -10.32 11.46
CA ALA A 70 -7.07 -9.27 12.47
C ALA A 70 -5.89 -8.30 12.34
N ALA A 71 -5.73 -7.71 11.17
CA ALA A 71 -4.70 -6.69 10.93
C ALA A 71 -4.94 -5.44 11.80
N ASP A 72 -3.87 -4.91 12.39
CA ASP A 72 -3.89 -3.63 13.11
C ASP A 72 -3.84 -2.45 12.14
N ILE A 73 -3.16 -2.64 11.00
CA ILE A 73 -2.98 -1.64 9.95
C ILE A 73 -3.23 -2.30 8.59
N PHE A 74 -3.99 -1.62 7.73
CA PHE A 74 -4.13 -1.95 6.31
C PHE A 74 -3.50 -0.84 5.47
N LEU A 75 -2.47 -1.15 4.70
CA LEU A 75 -1.75 -0.22 3.84
C LEU A 75 -1.88 -0.68 2.38
N SER A 76 -2.61 0.06 1.56
CA SER A 76 -2.70 -0.22 0.12
C SER A 76 -1.78 0.71 -0.67
N ILE A 77 -1.09 0.14 -1.66
CA ILE A 77 -0.13 0.85 -2.51
C ILE A 77 -0.68 0.89 -3.94
N HIS A 78 -0.82 2.11 -4.45
CA HIS A 78 -1.30 2.44 -5.80
C HIS A 78 -0.43 3.54 -6.43
N ILE A 79 -0.57 3.73 -7.73
CA ILE A 79 0.08 4.80 -8.49
C ILE A 79 -1.00 5.53 -9.27
N ASN A 80 -1.15 6.82 -9.00
CA ASN A 80 -2.19 7.62 -9.62
C ASN A 80 -1.96 7.80 -11.14
N ALA A 81 -3.05 8.07 -11.87
CA ALA A 81 -3.05 8.40 -13.28
C ALA A 81 -4.10 9.50 -13.54
N GLY A 82 -3.83 10.37 -14.52
CA GLY A 82 -4.70 11.52 -14.79
C GLY A 82 -3.94 12.84 -15.02
N GLY A 83 -2.61 12.81 -14.97
CA GLY A 83 -1.75 13.99 -15.11
C GLY A 83 -1.32 14.54 -13.74
N GLY A 84 -0.23 15.33 -13.74
CA GLY A 84 0.39 15.85 -12.52
C GLY A 84 1.53 15.00 -11.97
N THR A 85 2.17 15.52 -10.93
CA THR A 85 3.29 14.91 -10.22
C THR A 85 3.11 15.14 -8.73
N GLY A 86 3.43 14.15 -7.90
CA GLY A 86 3.37 14.30 -6.45
C GLY A 86 3.01 13.01 -5.73
N TYR A 87 2.62 13.18 -4.47
CA TYR A 87 2.17 12.11 -3.58
C TYR A 87 0.84 12.50 -2.95
N GLU A 88 -0.01 11.50 -2.77
CA GLU A 88 -1.27 11.62 -2.04
C GLU A 88 -1.49 10.33 -1.26
N ASP A 89 -2.15 10.44 -0.11
CA ASP A 89 -2.61 9.32 0.66
C ASP A 89 -4.08 9.52 1.06
N TYR A 90 -4.78 8.40 1.16
CA TYR A 90 -6.19 8.37 1.47
C TYR A 90 -6.42 7.55 2.72
N ILE A 91 -7.33 8.05 3.55
CA ILE A 91 -7.95 7.32 4.64
C ILE A 91 -9.46 7.36 4.47
N TYR A 92 -10.14 6.39 5.07
CA TYR A 92 -11.60 6.40 5.09
C TYR A 92 -12.12 7.65 5.82
N THR A 93 -13.23 8.22 5.36
CA THR A 93 -13.77 9.48 5.92
C THR A 93 -14.11 9.38 7.41
N SER A 94 -14.51 8.20 7.87
CA SER A 94 -14.76 7.89 9.27
C SER A 94 -13.63 7.06 9.91
N ALA A 95 -12.40 7.21 9.43
CA ALA A 95 -11.25 6.50 9.98
C ALA A 95 -10.99 6.85 11.46
N SER A 96 -10.37 5.91 12.16
CA SER A 96 -9.99 6.07 13.57
C SER A 96 -8.98 7.20 13.75
N VAL A 97 -8.86 7.71 14.98
CA VAL A 97 -7.84 8.71 15.34
C VAL A 97 -6.43 8.21 15.00
N LYS A 98 -6.13 6.93 15.28
CA LYS A 98 -4.84 6.32 14.95
C LYS A 98 -4.56 6.29 13.45
N ALA A 99 -5.56 5.99 12.63
CA ALA A 99 -5.38 5.99 11.18
C ALA A 99 -5.07 7.39 10.63
N LYS A 100 -5.71 8.43 11.18
CA LYS A 100 -5.40 9.85 10.87
C LYS A 100 -3.98 10.23 11.29
N GLU A 101 -3.55 9.79 12.47
CA GLU A 101 -2.20 10.00 12.96
C GLU A 101 -1.15 9.31 12.08
N TYR A 102 -1.36 8.04 11.73
CA TYR A 102 -0.47 7.30 10.85
C TYR A 102 -0.38 7.91 9.45
N GLN A 103 -1.50 8.32 8.86
CA GLN A 103 -1.49 9.06 7.59
C GLN A 103 -0.64 10.33 7.72
N SER A 104 -0.87 11.15 8.75
CA SER A 104 -0.15 12.41 8.94
C SER A 104 1.37 12.21 9.05
N ILE A 105 1.80 11.16 9.75
CA ILE A 105 3.23 10.80 9.87
C ILE A 105 3.79 10.35 8.52
N ILE A 106 3.11 9.41 7.85
CA ILE A 106 3.56 8.87 6.55
C ILE A 106 3.65 9.98 5.51
N HIS A 107 2.61 10.81 5.41
CA HIS A 107 2.55 11.95 4.51
C HIS A 107 3.74 12.88 4.73
N ALA A 108 3.95 13.31 5.98
CA ALA A 108 5.04 14.23 6.31
C ALA A 108 6.42 13.67 5.97
N GLU A 109 6.67 12.37 6.18
CA GLU A 109 7.96 11.77 5.83
C GLU A 109 8.16 11.59 4.32
N ILE A 110 7.09 11.29 3.56
CA ILE A 110 7.19 11.14 2.11
C ILE A 110 7.37 12.50 1.42
N ILE A 111 6.64 13.53 1.86
CA ILE A 111 6.79 14.89 1.30
C ILE A 111 8.24 15.37 1.37
N LYS A 112 8.96 15.12 2.47
CA LYS A 112 10.39 15.48 2.62
C LYS A 112 11.30 14.89 1.54
N LEU A 113 10.91 13.77 0.92
CA LEU A 113 11.71 13.05 -0.05
C LEU A 113 11.36 13.38 -1.51
N ILE A 114 10.18 13.97 -1.74
CA ILE A 114 9.69 14.29 -3.09
C ILE A 114 9.69 15.79 -3.38
N ASP A 115 9.71 16.63 -2.35
CA ASP A 115 9.78 18.08 -2.44
C ASP A 115 11.24 18.56 -2.36
N THR A 116 12.11 17.93 -3.15
CA THR A 116 13.52 18.30 -3.27
C THR A 116 13.75 19.10 -4.54
N ASP A 117 13.12 20.27 -4.61
CA ASP A 117 13.56 21.41 -5.44
C ASP A 117 14.32 22.43 -4.56
#